data_AF-A0A8J5M2G6-F1
#
_entry.id   AF-A0A8J5M2G6-F1
#
_cell.length_a   1.000
_cell.length_b   1.000
_cell.length_c   1.000
_cell.angle_alpha   90.00
_cell.angle_beta   90.00
_cell.angle_gamma   90.00
#
_symmetry.space_group_name_H-M   'P 1'
#
loop_
_entity.id
_entity.type
_entity.pdbx_description
1 polymer ?
#
loop_
_entity_poly.entity_id
_entity_poly.type
_entity_poly.pdbx_seq_one_letter_code
_entity_poly.pdbx_strand_id
1 'polypeptide(L)'
;MVLNSTKDFSGIRNLTCSGTITGSTGASTPSLSCSTITATTLSINPTTLQLRGITITSSAAELNVLAGVSAGTATNSKALVLGSTGNISGINTLSAASVSTSGSITASDSINGFLAYGNQTAITTVEPLTELGINNTATTEYLNIKGSGLDYLDGSYTRMVRFIGSNATPVEFQIEVANGTNATGSNATWIGNKTNNDLRFGINDSTSMTLTTTGRLGVGTASPSAPLHVPSNNSFTFGTGGSTVYRLRTDNGNTESALGPISYSVSGIFGGYIACTAMAMTSDRRLKKNIQSAPLQRIQRLYDEVDVVLYEWNESENRQGQEVGLIAQDLVSAHLTDLISVFYRDDVEEGEDPSLEPAKTQLNVDYSRTAAYNMKMIQHLLSEVARLKNRLSNIDS
;
A
#
# COMPACT_ATOMS: atom_id res chain seq x y z
N MET A 1 -54.37 42.07 -84.10
CA MET A 1 -52.98 42.57 -84.10
C MET A 1 -52.29 41.94 -85.30
N VAL A 2 -51.74 42.73 -86.22
CA VAL A 2 -51.10 42.21 -87.45
C VAL A 2 -49.59 42.18 -87.20
N LEU A 3 -48.97 41.00 -87.28
CA LEU A 3 -47.51 40.87 -87.14
C LEU A 3 -46.81 41.18 -88.48
N ASN A 4 -45.62 41.78 -88.41
CA ASN A 4 -44.72 41.91 -89.56
C ASN A 4 -44.02 40.57 -89.86
N SER A 5 -43.14 40.54 -90.87
CA SER A 5 -42.40 39.34 -91.25
C SER A 5 -41.46 38.79 -90.16
N THR A 6 -41.02 39.61 -89.18
CA THR A 6 -40.15 39.16 -88.07
C THR A 6 -40.94 38.58 -86.91
N LYS A 7 -42.24 38.88 -86.81
CA LYS A 7 -43.16 38.39 -85.77
C LYS A 7 -42.75 38.78 -84.33
N ASP A 8 -41.94 39.82 -84.17
CA ASP A 8 -41.55 40.33 -82.86
C ASP A 8 -42.64 41.20 -82.21
N PHE A 9 -42.73 41.19 -80.89
CA PHE A 9 -43.55 42.12 -80.10
C PHE A 9 -42.70 42.85 -79.06
N SER A 10 -42.74 44.18 -79.07
CA SER A 10 -41.97 45.06 -78.17
C SER A 10 -42.82 46.21 -77.63
N GLY A 11 -42.45 46.78 -76.48
CA GLY A 11 -43.09 48.00 -75.91
C GLY A 11 -44.40 47.77 -75.16
N ILE A 12 -44.77 46.51 -74.89
CA ILE A 12 -45.95 46.17 -74.07
C ILE A 12 -45.63 46.39 -72.59
N ARG A 13 -46.40 47.26 -71.93
CA ARG A 13 -46.23 47.54 -70.49
C ARG A 13 -46.73 46.40 -69.60
N ASN A 14 -47.93 45.89 -69.89
CA ASN A 14 -48.58 44.82 -69.13
C ASN A 14 -49.20 43.83 -70.10
N LEU A 15 -48.95 42.54 -69.88
CA LEU A 15 -49.57 41.46 -70.63
C LEU A 15 -50.22 40.50 -69.62
N THR A 16 -51.54 40.38 -69.67
CA THR A 16 -52.30 39.45 -68.81
C THR A 16 -52.89 38.35 -69.68
N CYS A 17 -52.63 37.10 -69.31
CA CYS A 17 -53.23 35.93 -69.91
C CYS A 17 -54.03 35.19 -68.83
N SER A 18 -55.32 34.96 -69.05
CA SER A 18 -56.15 34.11 -68.18
C SER A 18 -55.99 32.63 -68.45
N GLY A 19 -55.31 32.27 -69.55
CA GLY A 19 -55.01 30.90 -69.96
C GLY A 19 -53.52 30.59 -69.85
N THR A 20 -53.00 29.86 -70.83
CA THR A 20 -51.58 29.44 -70.87
C THR A 20 -50.78 30.34 -71.79
N ILE A 21 -49.57 30.71 -71.36
CA ILE A 21 -48.54 31.29 -72.23
C ILE A 21 -47.58 30.16 -72.62
N THR A 22 -47.45 29.86 -73.91
CA THR A 22 -46.55 28.82 -74.43
C THR A 22 -45.34 29.49 -75.10
N GLY A 23 -44.14 29.29 -74.55
CA GLY A 23 -42.90 29.99 -74.96
C GLY A 23 -42.31 29.63 -76.33
N SER A 24 -42.93 28.68 -77.06
CA SER A 24 -42.70 28.22 -78.45
C SER A 24 -42.68 26.69 -78.52
N THR A 25 -43.29 26.10 -79.56
CA THR A 25 -43.23 24.65 -79.85
C THR A 25 -42.32 24.29 -81.02
N GLY A 26 -41.75 25.31 -81.71
CA GLY A 26 -40.93 25.12 -82.92
C GLY A 26 -39.48 25.59 -82.80
N ALA A 27 -39.07 26.17 -81.67
CA ALA A 27 -37.69 26.57 -81.41
C ALA A 27 -36.89 25.41 -80.79
N SER A 28 -35.63 25.23 -81.21
CA SER A 28 -34.74 24.21 -80.64
C SER A 28 -34.36 24.49 -79.17
N THR A 29 -34.34 25.76 -78.77
CA THR A 29 -34.03 26.21 -77.40
C THR A 29 -34.90 27.42 -77.02
N PRO A 30 -36.19 27.23 -76.71
CA PRO A 30 -37.06 28.34 -76.30
C PRO A 30 -36.53 28.95 -74.99
N SER A 31 -36.37 30.26 -74.96
CA SER A 31 -35.89 30.99 -73.78
C SER A 31 -36.92 32.01 -73.33
N LEU A 32 -37.24 32.01 -72.03
CA LEU A 32 -37.94 33.10 -71.37
C LEU A 32 -36.92 33.85 -70.52
N SER A 33 -36.61 35.09 -70.91
CA SER A 33 -35.78 35.98 -70.11
C SER A 33 -36.69 36.97 -69.38
N CYS A 34 -36.68 36.91 -68.06
CA CYS A 34 -37.43 37.82 -67.21
C CYS A 34 -36.68 38.00 -65.90
N SER A 35 -36.80 39.18 -65.27
CA SER A 35 -36.16 39.45 -63.99
C SER A 35 -36.76 38.62 -62.85
N THR A 36 -38.09 38.44 -62.85
CA THR A 36 -38.83 37.75 -61.78
C THR A 36 -39.98 36.93 -62.35
N ILE A 37 -40.11 35.68 -61.89
CA ILE A 37 -41.30 34.85 -62.07
C ILE A 37 -41.96 34.73 -60.71
N THR A 38 -43.18 35.26 -60.57
CA THR A 38 -43.97 35.15 -59.34
C THR A 38 -45.06 34.11 -59.53
N ALA A 39 -44.97 32.98 -58.83
CA ALA A 39 -45.95 31.91 -58.86
C ALA A 39 -46.10 31.30 -57.46
N THR A 40 -47.31 30.83 -57.11
CA THR A 40 -47.55 30.10 -55.85
C THR A 40 -46.88 28.72 -55.87
N THR A 41 -46.87 28.08 -57.04
CA THR A 41 -46.08 26.88 -57.34
C THR A 41 -45.43 27.04 -58.70
N LEU A 42 -44.15 26.66 -58.79
CA LEU A 42 -43.39 26.70 -60.03
C LEU A 42 -42.96 25.27 -60.38
N SER A 43 -43.69 24.65 -61.31
CA SER A 43 -43.33 23.34 -61.84
C SER A 43 -42.37 23.52 -63.01
N ILE A 44 -41.09 23.23 -62.78
CA ILE A 44 -40.07 23.16 -63.83
C ILE A 44 -39.71 21.69 -63.97
N ASN A 45 -39.90 21.13 -65.16
CA ASN A 45 -39.50 19.76 -65.48
C ASN A 45 -38.41 19.79 -66.57
N PRO A 46 -37.24 20.37 -66.29
CA PRO A 46 -36.18 20.41 -67.27
C PRO A 46 -35.42 19.09 -67.26
N THR A 47 -34.73 18.77 -68.35
CA THR A 47 -33.69 17.73 -68.33
C THR A 47 -32.50 18.14 -67.45
N THR A 48 -32.25 19.45 -67.31
CA THR A 48 -31.22 20.04 -66.45
C THR A 48 -31.70 21.33 -65.79
N LEU A 49 -31.64 21.44 -64.47
CA LEU A 49 -31.86 22.70 -63.76
C LEU A 49 -30.50 23.34 -63.42
N GLN A 50 -30.33 24.62 -63.72
CA GLN A 50 -29.12 25.37 -63.39
C GLN A 50 -29.43 26.60 -62.52
N LEU A 51 -28.58 26.88 -61.54
CA LEU A 51 -28.58 28.15 -60.81
C LEU A 51 -27.27 28.88 -61.11
N ARG A 52 -27.38 30.09 -61.67
CA ARG A 52 -26.21 30.92 -62.06
C ARG A 52 -25.22 30.17 -62.96
N GLY A 53 -25.73 29.32 -63.85
CA GLY A 53 -24.93 28.49 -64.78
C GLY A 53 -24.39 27.19 -64.20
N ILE A 54 -24.69 26.87 -62.94
CA ILE A 54 -24.27 25.62 -62.28
C ILE A 54 -25.43 24.64 -62.27
N THR A 55 -25.24 23.47 -62.88
CA THR A 55 -26.24 22.38 -62.88
C THR A 55 -26.44 21.81 -61.48
N ILE A 56 -27.70 21.71 -61.07
CA ILE A 56 -28.13 20.96 -59.89
C ILE A 56 -28.19 19.48 -60.27
N THR A 57 -27.36 18.66 -59.62
CA THR A 57 -27.30 17.20 -59.87
C THR A 57 -28.18 16.37 -58.93
N SER A 58 -28.60 16.94 -57.80
CA SER A 58 -29.50 16.27 -56.85
C SER A 58 -30.95 16.25 -57.32
N SER A 59 -31.64 15.16 -57.07
CA SER A 59 -33.09 15.03 -57.19
C SER A 59 -33.84 15.89 -56.16
N ALA A 60 -35.12 16.15 -56.40
CA ALA A 60 -35.97 16.85 -55.44
C ALA A 60 -36.05 16.12 -54.09
N ALA A 61 -36.04 14.78 -54.09
CA ALA A 61 -36.06 13.99 -52.85
C ALA A 61 -34.79 14.20 -52.01
N GLU A 62 -33.62 14.24 -52.65
CA GLU A 62 -32.35 14.52 -51.98
C GLU A 62 -32.29 15.96 -51.43
N LEU A 63 -32.77 16.96 -52.16
CA LEU A 63 -32.86 18.34 -51.64
C LEU A 63 -33.85 18.46 -50.47
N ASN A 64 -34.95 17.70 -50.51
CA ASN A 64 -35.98 17.72 -49.46
C ASN A 64 -35.51 17.11 -48.12
N VAL A 65 -34.34 16.44 -48.07
CA VAL A 65 -33.72 16.05 -46.78
C VAL A 65 -33.20 17.24 -45.98
N LEU A 66 -33.07 18.42 -46.60
CA LEU A 66 -32.71 19.68 -45.94
C LEU A 66 -33.93 20.43 -45.37
N ALA A 67 -35.12 20.16 -45.92
CA ALA A 67 -36.34 20.82 -45.48
C ALA A 67 -36.67 20.45 -44.03
N GLY A 68 -36.82 21.46 -43.17
CA GLY A 68 -37.12 21.32 -41.75
C GLY A 68 -35.92 21.00 -40.85
N VAL A 69 -34.69 21.01 -41.38
CA VAL A 69 -33.47 20.88 -40.55
C VAL A 69 -33.33 22.10 -39.63
N SER A 70 -33.12 21.84 -38.34
CA SER A 70 -32.68 22.84 -37.36
C SER A 70 -31.18 22.68 -37.13
N ALA A 71 -30.39 23.72 -37.40
CA ALA A 71 -28.94 23.68 -37.21
C ALA A 71 -28.60 23.35 -35.76
N GLY A 72 -27.67 22.40 -35.54
CA GLY A 72 -27.26 21.94 -34.22
C GLY A 72 -28.07 20.77 -33.64
N THR A 73 -29.10 20.27 -34.34
CA THR A 73 -29.90 19.12 -33.90
C THR A 73 -30.07 18.09 -35.02
N ALA A 74 -29.65 16.86 -34.76
CA ALA A 74 -29.90 15.72 -35.64
C ALA A 74 -31.40 15.42 -35.66
N THR A 75 -32.00 15.50 -36.85
CA THR A 75 -33.40 15.12 -37.08
C THR A 75 -33.44 13.82 -37.88
N ASN A 76 -34.28 12.86 -37.48
CA ASN A 76 -34.37 11.57 -38.14
C ASN A 76 -34.66 11.73 -39.64
N SER A 77 -33.91 10.99 -40.47
CA SER A 77 -34.04 11.01 -41.94
C SER A 77 -33.77 12.37 -42.60
N LYS A 78 -33.01 13.25 -41.94
CA LYS A 78 -32.59 14.56 -42.47
C LYS A 78 -31.07 14.71 -42.47
N ALA A 79 -30.58 15.71 -43.19
CA ALA A 79 -29.16 16.05 -43.16
C ALA A 79 -28.73 16.58 -41.78
N LEU A 80 -27.45 16.42 -41.46
CA LEU A 80 -26.82 17.06 -40.32
C LEU A 80 -26.25 18.42 -40.74
N VAL A 81 -26.63 19.48 -40.03
CA VAL A 81 -26.11 20.84 -40.23
C VAL A 81 -25.61 21.35 -38.89
N LEU A 82 -24.35 21.76 -38.85
CA LEU A 82 -23.70 22.25 -37.64
C LEU A 82 -24.41 23.49 -37.11
N GLY A 83 -24.51 23.59 -35.77
CA GLY A 83 -24.94 24.80 -35.10
C GLY A 83 -23.92 25.93 -35.25
N SER A 84 -24.28 27.13 -34.78
CA SER A 84 -23.38 28.31 -34.80
C SER A 84 -22.08 28.10 -34.02
N THR A 85 -22.03 27.13 -33.11
CA THR A 85 -20.84 26.75 -32.33
C THR A 85 -20.18 25.45 -32.82
N GLY A 86 -20.61 24.90 -33.96
CA GLY A 86 -20.06 23.66 -34.52
C GLY A 86 -20.59 22.38 -33.85
N ASN A 87 -21.60 22.47 -33.00
CA ASN A 87 -22.18 21.33 -32.29
C ASN A 87 -23.28 20.61 -33.10
N ILE A 88 -23.53 19.34 -32.75
CA ILE A 88 -24.71 18.57 -33.14
C ILE A 88 -25.22 17.82 -31.89
N SER A 89 -26.50 17.93 -31.58
CA SER A 89 -27.21 17.18 -30.54
C SER A 89 -28.15 16.14 -31.15
N GLY A 90 -28.56 15.12 -30.36
CA GLY A 90 -29.60 14.17 -30.78
C GLY A 90 -29.14 13.02 -31.69
N ILE A 91 -27.84 12.82 -31.90
CA ILE A 91 -27.34 11.60 -32.56
C ILE A 91 -27.56 10.42 -31.61
N ASN A 92 -28.43 9.49 -31.98
CA ASN A 92 -28.71 8.28 -31.19
C ASN A 92 -27.52 7.31 -31.15
N THR A 93 -26.80 7.15 -32.26
CA THR A 93 -25.64 6.26 -32.36
C THR A 93 -24.66 6.80 -33.39
N LEU A 94 -23.40 7.00 -32.99
CA LEU A 94 -22.30 7.35 -33.89
C LEU A 94 -21.39 6.13 -34.07
N SER A 95 -21.51 5.45 -35.20
CA SER A 95 -20.55 4.40 -35.60
C SER A 95 -19.44 5.05 -36.41
N ALA A 96 -18.23 5.10 -35.84
CA ALA A 96 -17.05 5.68 -36.48
C ALA A 96 -15.83 4.78 -36.22
N ALA A 97 -14.92 4.71 -37.19
CA ALA A 97 -13.65 4.00 -36.99
C ALA A 97 -12.76 4.67 -35.93
N SER A 98 -12.87 5.99 -35.79
CA SER A 98 -12.17 6.78 -34.78
C SER A 98 -12.94 8.07 -34.47
N VAL A 99 -12.92 8.49 -33.21
CA VAL A 99 -13.38 9.82 -32.77
C VAL A 99 -12.16 10.56 -32.23
N SER A 100 -11.77 11.66 -32.87
CA SER A 100 -10.65 12.51 -32.46
C SER A 100 -11.16 13.89 -32.07
N THR A 101 -10.73 14.37 -30.91
CA THR A 101 -11.11 15.68 -30.36
C THR A 101 -9.84 16.42 -29.95
N SER A 102 -9.83 17.76 -30.11
CA SER A 102 -8.79 18.62 -29.55
C SER A 102 -9.01 18.97 -28.07
N GLY A 103 -10.09 18.43 -27.48
CA GLY A 103 -10.47 18.60 -26.08
C GLY A 103 -11.05 17.30 -25.51
N SER A 104 -11.78 17.38 -24.40
CA SER A 104 -12.28 16.21 -23.68
C SER A 104 -13.44 15.50 -24.37
N ILE A 105 -13.52 14.17 -24.19
CA ILE A 105 -14.72 13.37 -24.44
C ILE A 105 -15.45 13.21 -23.10
N THR A 106 -16.68 13.72 -23.00
CA THR A 106 -17.52 13.58 -21.80
C THR A 106 -18.62 12.55 -22.04
N ALA A 107 -18.62 11.46 -21.27
CA ALA A 107 -19.71 10.49 -21.22
C ALA A 107 -20.52 10.72 -19.94
N SER A 108 -21.85 10.86 -20.06
CA SER A 108 -22.75 11.04 -18.90
C SER A 108 -23.07 9.74 -18.15
N ASP A 109 -22.69 8.61 -18.73
CA ASP A 109 -22.81 7.26 -18.16
C ASP A 109 -21.49 6.53 -18.51
N SER A 110 -21.54 5.25 -18.83
CA SER A 110 -20.37 4.40 -18.99
C SER A 110 -19.77 4.49 -20.39
N ILE A 111 -18.44 4.64 -20.47
CA ILE A 111 -17.67 4.26 -21.66
C ILE A 111 -17.48 2.74 -21.61
N ASN A 112 -18.42 2.01 -22.20
CA ASN A 112 -18.38 0.54 -22.23
C ASN A 112 -17.38 0.06 -23.28
N GLY A 113 -16.25 -0.51 -22.85
CA GLY A 113 -15.22 -1.09 -23.72
C GLY A 113 -13.84 -1.19 -23.05
N PHE A 114 -12.95 -2.02 -23.60
CA PHE A 114 -11.54 -2.06 -23.16
C PHE A 114 -10.81 -0.81 -23.69
N LEU A 115 -10.07 -0.09 -22.83
CA LEU A 115 -9.09 0.94 -23.25
C LEU A 115 -7.86 0.26 -23.90
N ALA A 116 -8.12 -0.39 -25.06
CA ALA A 116 -7.23 -1.05 -26.04
C ALA A 116 -6.23 -2.16 -25.57
N TYR A 117 -5.84 -3.00 -26.53
CA TYR A 117 -4.92 -4.16 -26.41
C TYR A 117 -3.44 -3.80 -26.71
N GLY A 118 -3.12 -2.54 -26.98
CA GLY A 118 -1.77 -2.08 -27.34
C GLY A 118 -1.31 -0.87 -26.51
N ASN A 119 -0.01 -0.59 -26.49
CA ASN A 119 0.59 0.51 -25.73
C ASN A 119 -0.14 1.84 -26.00
N GLN A 120 -0.72 2.43 -24.94
CA GLN A 120 -1.34 3.74 -24.98
C GLN A 120 -0.28 4.83 -24.77
N THR A 121 0.67 4.98 -25.69
CA THR A 121 1.80 5.93 -25.55
C THR A 121 1.36 7.40 -25.43
N ALA A 122 0.10 7.71 -25.76
CA ALA A 122 -0.49 9.04 -25.63
C ALA A 122 -1.12 9.32 -24.26
N ILE A 123 -1.37 8.29 -23.42
CA ILE A 123 -1.82 8.47 -22.04
C ILE A 123 -0.57 8.56 -21.16
N THR A 124 0.04 9.74 -21.12
CA THR A 124 1.27 10.00 -20.33
C THR A 124 0.99 10.61 -18.95
N THR A 125 -0.16 11.28 -18.80
CA THR A 125 -0.67 11.86 -17.54
C THR A 125 -2.19 11.74 -17.54
N VAL A 126 -2.79 11.60 -16.35
CA VAL A 126 -4.26 11.66 -16.18
C VAL A 126 -4.73 13.06 -15.73
N GLU A 127 -3.85 14.07 -15.75
CA GLU A 127 -4.08 15.41 -15.17
C GLU A 127 -4.62 15.32 -13.71
N PRO A 128 -4.98 16.42 -13.02
CA PRO A 128 -5.60 16.32 -11.70
C PRO A 128 -6.98 15.65 -11.80
N LEU A 129 -7.07 14.39 -11.37
CA LEU A 129 -8.33 13.71 -11.17
C LEU A 129 -8.90 14.05 -9.80
N THR A 130 -10.18 14.42 -9.75
CA THR A 130 -10.92 14.49 -8.47
C THR A 130 -11.19 13.08 -7.91
N GLU A 131 -11.32 12.08 -8.77
CA GLU A 131 -11.50 10.65 -8.43
C GLU A 131 -11.18 9.74 -9.64
N LEU A 132 -10.62 8.55 -9.40
CA LEU A 132 -10.58 7.41 -10.32
C LEU A 132 -11.27 6.18 -9.68
N GLY A 133 -12.53 5.94 -10.03
CA GLY A 133 -13.29 4.76 -9.63
C GLY A 133 -13.22 3.65 -10.66
N ILE A 134 -12.81 2.45 -10.26
CA ILE A 134 -12.91 1.22 -11.09
C ILE A 134 -13.95 0.30 -10.45
N ASN A 135 -15.07 0.10 -11.16
CA ASN A 135 -16.20 -0.72 -10.73
C ASN A 135 -16.81 -0.31 -9.38
N ASN A 136 -16.86 1.01 -9.12
CA ASN A 136 -17.36 1.57 -7.87
C ASN A 136 -18.27 2.78 -8.12
N THR A 137 -19.20 3.06 -7.19
CA THR A 137 -19.94 4.34 -7.17
C THR A 137 -19.03 5.47 -6.71
N ALA A 138 -19.33 6.72 -7.07
CA ALA A 138 -18.54 7.88 -6.65
C ALA A 138 -18.30 7.86 -5.12
N THR A 139 -17.03 7.96 -4.75
CA THR A 139 -16.52 7.88 -3.38
C THR A 139 -15.65 9.08 -3.05
N THR A 140 -15.30 9.24 -1.78
CA THR A 140 -14.51 10.39 -1.27
C THR A 140 -13.00 10.17 -1.42
N GLU A 141 -12.56 9.30 -2.32
CA GLU A 141 -11.16 8.88 -2.47
C GLU A 141 -10.64 9.15 -3.89
N TYR A 142 -9.33 9.43 -4.01
CA TYR A 142 -8.70 9.66 -5.32
C TYR A 142 -8.57 8.39 -6.19
N LEU A 143 -8.48 7.20 -5.58
CA LEU A 143 -8.44 5.91 -6.27
C LEU A 143 -9.26 4.89 -5.48
N ASN A 144 -10.35 4.40 -6.06
CA ASN A 144 -11.16 3.35 -5.45
C ASN A 144 -11.39 2.21 -6.46
N ILE A 145 -10.97 1.01 -6.07
CA ILE A 145 -11.11 -0.20 -6.88
C ILE A 145 -11.96 -1.17 -6.08
N LYS A 146 -13.12 -1.54 -6.63
CA LYS A 146 -13.97 -2.58 -6.06
C LYS A 146 -13.97 -3.80 -6.98
N GLY A 147 -13.52 -4.92 -6.44
CA GLY A 147 -13.56 -6.19 -7.17
C GLY A 147 -15.00 -6.67 -7.42
N SER A 148 -15.24 -7.29 -8.56
CA SER A 148 -16.48 -8.03 -8.83
C SER A 148 -16.41 -9.36 -8.08
N GLY A 149 -17.37 -9.64 -7.19
CA GLY A 149 -17.38 -10.86 -6.38
C GLY A 149 -17.64 -12.16 -7.15
N LEU A 150 -17.72 -12.12 -8.47
CA LEU A 150 -17.99 -13.28 -9.34
C LEU A 150 -16.82 -13.61 -10.30
N ASP A 151 -15.97 -12.62 -10.61
CA ASP A 151 -14.87 -12.76 -11.57
C ASP A 151 -13.53 -12.56 -10.87
N TYR A 152 -12.47 -13.16 -11.42
CA TYR A 152 -11.10 -12.99 -10.93
C TYR A 152 -10.91 -13.38 -9.45
N LEU A 153 -11.45 -14.54 -9.05
CA LEU A 153 -11.35 -15.07 -7.68
C LEU A 153 -10.17 -16.04 -7.49
N ASP A 154 -9.40 -15.87 -6.41
CA ASP A 154 -8.49 -16.88 -5.84
C ASP A 154 -9.13 -17.50 -4.60
N GLY A 155 -9.85 -18.60 -4.78
CA GLY A 155 -10.71 -19.14 -3.72
C GLY A 155 -11.71 -18.09 -3.25
N SER A 156 -11.59 -17.65 -1.99
CA SER A 156 -12.46 -16.63 -1.38
C SER A 156 -11.92 -15.20 -1.49
N TYR A 157 -10.79 -14.98 -2.18
CA TYR A 157 -10.18 -13.67 -2.36
C TYR A 157 -10.46 -13.12 -3.76
N THR A 158 -10.82 -11.86 -3.84
CA THR A 158 -10.90 -11.13 -5.11
C THR A 158 -9.53 -10.56 -5.45
N ARG A 159 -9.06 -10.83 -6.65
CA ARG A 159 -7.79 -10.30 -7.17
C ARG A 159 -7.97 -8.81 -7.51
N MET A 160 -7.34 -7.93 -6.73
CA MET A 160 -7.56 -6.49 -6.82
C MET A 160 -6.57 -5.80 -7.77
N VAL A 161 -5.28 -6.01 -7.53
CA VAL A 161 -4.20 -5.35 -8.29
C VAL A 161 -3.12 -6.36 -8.58
N ARG A 162 -2.65 -6.42 -9.83
CA ARG A 162 -1.56 -7.29 -10.27
C ARG A 162 -0.49 -6.49 -11.00
N PHE A 163 0.76 -6.64 -10.57
CA PHE A 163 1.94 -6.06 -11.19
C PHE A 163 2.80 -7.18 -11.77
N ILE A 164 3.23 -7.03 -13.03
CA ILE A 164 3.88 -8.09 -13.80
C ILE A 164 5.17 -7.50 -14.37
N GLY A 165 6.29 -8.19 -14.17
CA GLY A 165 7.55 -7.82 -14.84
C GLY A 165 7.43 -7.92 -16.37
N SER A 166 8.30 -7.23 -17.11
CA SER A 166 8.30 -7.27 -18.59
C SER A 166 9.02 -8.49 -19.20
N ASN A 167 9.48 -9.43 -18.37
CA ASN A 167 10.16 -10.64 -18.82
C ASN A 167 9.18 -11.62 -19.48
N ALA A 168 9.68 -12.50 -20.37
CA ALA A 168 8.88 -13.57 -20.99
C ALA A 168 8.26 -14.54 -19.96
N THR A 169 8.94 -14.77 -18.84
CA THR A 169 8.42 -15.48 -17.66
C THR A 169 8.46 -14.53 -16.46
N PRO A 170 7.46 -13.65 -16.31
CA PRO A 170 7.56 -12.53 -15.40
C PRO A 170 7.36 -12.93 -13.95
N VAL A 171 7.99 -12.18 -13.05
CA VAL A 171 7.60 -12.17 -11.63
C VAL A 171 6.28 -11.43 -11.51
N GLU A 172 5.34 -11.98 -10.75
CA GLU A 172 4.02 -11.42 -10.55
C GLU A 172 3.80 -11.10 -9.07
N PHE A 173 3.57 -9.83 -8.76
CA PHE A 173 3.14 -9.35 -7.46
C PHE A 173 1.65 -9.02 -7.50
N GLN A 174 0.96 -9.26 -6.39
CA GLN A 174 -0.47 -9.09 -6.35
C GLN A 174 -0.99 -8.70 -4.96
N ILE A 175 -2.08 -7.94 -4.97
CA ILE A 175 -2.91 -7.62 -3.80
C ILE A 175 -4.30 -8.24 -4.03
N GLU A 176 -4.78 -8.95 -3.02
CA GLU A 176 -6.09 -9.58 -3.01
C GLU A 176 -6.85 -9.25 -1.73
N VAL A 177 -8.17 -9.15 -1.81
CA VAL A 177 -9.03 -8.84 -0.65
C VAL A 177 -10.10 -9.92 -0.55
N ALA A 178 -10.33 -10.46 0.64
CA ALA A 178 -11.37 -11.45 0.87
C ALA A 178 -12.75 -10.91 0.43
N ASN A 179 -13.48 -11.70 -0.35
CA ASN A 179 -14.83 -11.41 -0.86
C ASN A 179 -15.93 -11.73 0.17
N GLY A 180 -15.55 -11.98 1.42
CA GLY A 180 -16.47 -12.26 2.52
C GLY A 180 -16.82 -11.00 3.32
N THR A 181 -17.76 -11.14 4.28
CA THR A 181 -18.17 -10.04 5.16
C THR A 181 -17.04 -9.51 6.06
N ASN A 182 -17.02 -8.20 6.31
CA ASN A 182 -16.10 -7.58 7.29
C ASN A 182 -16.41 -7.96 8.75
N ALA A 183 -17.53 -8.65 9.00
CA ALA A 183 -17.88 -9.18 10.32
C ALA A 183 -17.07 -10.43 10.71
N THR A 184 -16.32 -11.04 9.78
CA THR A 184 -15.47 -12.21 10.06
C THR A 184 -14.01 -11.79 10.09
N GLY A 185 -13.36 -11.85 11.26
CA GLY A 185 -11.96 -11.44 11.42
C GLY A 185 -10.94 -12.25 10.63
N SER A 186 -11.31 -13.42 10.11
CA SER A 186 -10.48 -14.24 9.22
C SER A 186 -10.51 -13.77 7.75
N ASN A 187 -11.47 -12.95 7.36
CA ASN A 187 -11.50 -12.33 6.03
C ASN A 187 -10.45 -11.22 6.02
N ALA A 188 -9.35 -11.47 5.33
CA ALA A 188 -8.18 -10.61 5.35
C ALA A 188 -7.85 -10.04 3.97
N THR A 189 -6.80 -9.22 3.92
CA THR A 189 -6.11 -8.86 2.69
C THR A 189 -4.90 -9.76 2.53
N TRP A 190 -4.59 -10.16 1.31
CA TRP A 190 -3.35 -10.84 0.96
C TRP A 190 -2.50 -9.91 0.10
N ILE A 191 -1.21 -9.83 0.42
CA ILE A 191 -0.22 -9.01 -0.29
C ILE A 191 1.03 -9.87 -0.48
N GLY A 192 1.41 -10.14 -1.72
CA GLY A 192 2.59 -10.96 -1.97
C GLY A 192 2.89 -11.25 -3.44
N ASN A 193 3.89 -12.10 -3.66
CA ASN A 193 4.18 -12.62 -4.99
C ASN A 193 3.30 -13.82 -5.28
N LYS A 194 2.67 -13.83 -6.45
CA LYS A 194 1.98 -14.98 -7.02
C LYS A 194 2.98 -16.02 -7.53
N THR A 195 4.12 -15.56 -8.05
CA THR A 195 5.22 -16.42 -8.47
C THR A 195 6.09 -16.82 -7.26
N ASN A 196 6.84 -17.92 -7.39
CA ASN A 196 7.72 -18.42 -6.36
C ASN A 196 9.01 -17.57 -6.24
N ASN A 197 8.86 -16.34 -5.77
CA ASN A 197 9.93 -15.35 -5.58
C ASN A 197 9.79 -14.69 -4.20
N ASP A 198 10.92 -14.29 -3.62
CA ASP A 198 10.93 -13.60 -2.33
C ASP A 198 10.17 -12.26 -2.40
N LEU A 199 9.42 -11.95 -1.36
CA LEU A 199 8.83 -10.63 -1.15
C LEU A 199 9.82 -9.77 -0.37
N ARG A 200 10.10 -8.55 -0.86
CA ARG A 200 11.10 -7.66 -0.27
C ARG A 200 10.49 -6.31 0.08
N PHE A 201 10.88 -5.77 1.23
CA PHE A 201 10.61 -4.41 1.65
C PHE A 201 11.92 -3.65 1.69
N GLY A 202 11.95 -2.47 1.07
CA GLY A 202 13.17 -1.70 0.91
C GLY A 202 13.02 -0.24 1.33
N ILE A 203 14.15 0.37 1.68
CA ILE A 203 14.30 1.77 2.04
C ILE A 203 15.59 2.25 1.39
N ASN A 204 15.55 3.44 0.76
CA ASN A 204 16.71 4.06 0.13
C ASN A 204 17.46 3.11 -0.84
N ASP A 205 16.73 2.57 -1.82
CA ASP A 205 17.24 1.65 -2.86
C ASP A 205 17.91 0.37 -2.33
N SER A 206 17.66 -0.02 -1.08
CA SER A 206 18.18 -1.25 -0.45
C SER A 206 17.06 -2.10 0.14
N THR A 207 17.28 -3.42 0.25
CA THR A 207 16.34 -4.34 0.90
C THR A 207 16.56 -4.37 2.41
N SER A 208 15.55 -3.99 3.19
CA SER A 208 15.59 -4.00 4.66
C SER A 208 14.94 -5.25 5.25
N MET A 209 13.90 -5.79 4.61
CA MET A 209 13.23 -7.03 5.03
C MET A 209 12.99 -7.94 3.84
N THR A 210 13.16 -9.25 4.05
CA THR A 210 12.93 -10.28 3.03
C THR A 210 12.05 -11.39 3.62
N LEU A 211 10.90 -11.65 3.02
CA LEU A 211 10.14 -12.87 3.23
C LEU A 211 10.46 -13.82 2.08
N THR A 212 11.18 -14.89 2.40
CA THR A 212 11.63 -15.86 1.40
C THR A 212 10.50 -16.78 0.94
N THR A 213 10.67 -17.39 -0.23
CA THR A 213 9.79 -18.46 -0.74
C THR A 213 9.61 -19.64 0.21
N THR A 214 10.54 -19.84 1.15
CA THR A 214 10.48 -20.89 2.19
C THR A 214 9.75 -20.46 3.47
N GLY A 215 9.15 -19.26 3.49
CA GLY A 215 8.40 -18.74 4.63
C GLY A 215 9.25 -18.18 5.76
N ARG A 216 10.53 -17.87 5.50
CA ARG A 216 11.43 -17.26 6.49
C ARG A 216 11.50 -15.74 6.33
N LEU A 217 11.39 -15.02 7.44
CA LEU A 217 11.52 -13.58 7.53
C LEU A 217 12.95 -13.19 7.96
N GLY A 218 13.69 -12.54 7.07
CA GLY A 218 14.95 -11.88 7.37
C GLY A 218 14.74 -10.39 7.59
N VAL A 219 15.27 -9.84 8.69
CA VAL A 219 15.36 -8.39 8.92
C VAL A 219 16.84 -8.01 8.86
N GLY A 220 17.22 -7.22 7.84
CA GLY A 220 18.62 -6.91 7.55
C GLY A 220 19.40 -8.05 6.86
N THR A 221 18.72 -9.09 6.37
CA THR A 221 19.35 -10.18 5.61
C THR A 221 18.42 -10.76 4.55
N ALA A 222 18.98 -11.08 3.38
CA ALA A 222 18.29 -11.78 2.30
C ALA A 222 18.42 -13.32 2.41
N SER A 223 19.18 -13.84 3.37
CA SER A 223 19.43 -15.28 3.53
C SER A 223 19.18 -15.71 4.99
N PRO A 224 17.92 -15.69 5.45
CA PRO A 224 17.57 -16.10 6.81
C PRO A 224 17.86 -17.60 7.06
N SER A 225 18.62 -17.89 8.12
CA SER A 225 18.96 -19.26 8.54
C SER A 225 17.90 -19.91 9.43
N ALA A 226 16.95 -19.12 9.94
CA ALA A 226 15.82 -19.52 10.78
C ALA A 226 14.53 -18.84 10.30
N PRO A 227 13.33 -19.27 10.76
CA PRO A 227 12.05 -18.63 10.40
C PRO A 227 12.01 -17.12 10.64
N LEU A 228 12.68 -16.65 11.70
CA LEU A 228 13.01 -15.25 11.91
C LEU A 228 14.53 -15.15 12.10
N HIS A 229 15.21 -14.35 11.27
CA HIS A 229 16.64 -14.10 11.40
C HIS A 229 16.93 -12.60 11.38
N VAL A 230 17.52 -12.10 12.47
CA VAL A 230 17.92 -10.70 12.64
C VAL A 230 19.40 -10.66 12.98
N PRO A 231 20.31 -10.70 11.99
CA PRO A 231 21.76 -10.76 12.25
C PRO A 231 22.33 -9.41 12.68
N SER A 232 21.69 -8.32 12.29
CA SER A 232 22.09 -6.98 12.70
C SER A 232 21.72 -6.72 14.14
N ASN A 233 22.49 -5.87 14.79
CA ASN A 233 22.19 -5.29 16.09
C ASN A 233 22.26 -3.77 15.97
N ASN A 234 21.58 -3.08 16.88
CA ASN A 234 21.69 -1.64 17.04
C ASN A 234 22.07 -1.34 18.48
N SER A 235 22.82 -0.25 18.67
CA SER A 235 23.10 0.27 20.00
C SER A 235 21.80 0.75 20.64
N PHE A 236 21.46 0.14 21.76
CA PHE A 236 20.36 0.56 22.63
C PHE A 236 20.96 0.99 23.97
N THR A 237 20.66 2.21 24.38
CA THR A 237 21.14 2.77 25.65
C THR A 237 20.11 2.55 26.73
N PHE A 238 20.51 1.80 27.78
CA PHE A 238 19.72 1.69 28.99
C PHE A 238 20.08 2.83 29.95
N GLY A 239 19.09 3.41 30.62
CA GLY A 239 19.30 4.45 31.63
C GLY A 239 19.50 5.87 31.10
N THR A 240 19.02 6.17 29.89
CA THR A 240 18.99 7.54 29.37
C THR A 240 18.20 8.44 30.33
N GLY A 241 18.89 9.23 31.16
CA GLY A 241 18.29 10.09 32.19
C GLY A 241 18.66 9.79 33.65
N GLY A 242 19.51 8.80 33.94
CA GLY A 242 19.93 8.48 35.31
C GLY A 242 21.14 7.53 35.41
N SER A 243 21.52 7.17 36.64
CA SER A 243 22.60 6.20 36.91
C SER A 243 22.07 4.78 36.84
N THR A 244 22.46 4.01 35.82
CA THR A 244 22.18 2.56 35.72
C THR A 244 23.47 1.76 35.85
N VAL A 245 23.45 0.66 36.63
CA VAL A 245 24.56 -0.30 36.73
C VAL A 245 24.13 -1.60 36.07
N TYR A 246 24.74 -1.94 34.94
CA TYR A 246 24.61 -3.26 34.32
C TYR A 246 25.98 -3.90 34.21
N ARG A 247 26.14 -5.12 34.75
CA ARG A 247 27.28 -5.97 34.40
C ARG A 247 26.92 -6.90 33.24
N LEU A 248 26.63 -6.34 32.09
CA LEU A 248 26.43 -7.11 30.85
C LEU A 248 27.68 -6.97 29.97
N ARG A 249 28.02 -8.04 29.25
CA ARG A 249 29.14 -8.05 28.32
C ARG A 249 28.78 -7.16 27.12
N THR A 250 29.57 -6.12 26.87
CA THR A 250 29.45 -5.35 25.63
C THR A 250 29.91 -6.19 24.44
N ASP A 251 29.48 -5.79 23.25
CA ASP A 251 29.93 -6.29 21.95
C ASP A 251 31.46 -6.33 21.80
N ASN A 252 32.18 -5.42 22.46
CA ASN A 252 33.65 -5.42 22.51
C ASN A 252 34.26 -6.42 23.50
N GLY A 253 33.43 -7.24 24.16
CA GLY A 253 33.88 -8.27 25.10
C GLY A 253 34.33 -7.75 26.46
N ASN A 254 34.12 -6.46 26.74
CA ASN A 254 34.37 -5.87 28.05
C ASN A 254 33.13 -6.02 28.92
N THR A 255 33.31 -6.43 30.17
CA THR A 255 32.28 -6.23 31.20
C THR A 255 32.49 -4.82 31.72
N GLU A 256 31.71 -3.87 31.21
CA GLU A 256 31.76 -2.51 31.72
C GLU A 256 30.91 -2.45 32.99
N SER A 257 31.51 -1.93 34.06
CA SER A 257 30.84 -1.54 35.30
C SER A 257 30.97 -0.03 35.34
N ALA A 258 30.05 0.68 34.70
CA ALA A 258 30.04 2.13 34.69
C ALA A 258 28.86 2.66 35.51
N LEU A 259 29.07 3.80 36.18
CA LEU A 259 28.00 4.64 36.74
C LEU A 259 27.51 5.56 35.61
N GLY A 260 26.37 5.26 35.00
CA GLY A 260 25.78 6.08 33.92
C GLY A 260 25.12 5.25 32.82
N PRO A 261 24.49 5.88 31.80
CA PRO A 261 23.82 5.16 30.71
C PRO A 261 24.80 4.23 29.98
N ILE A 262 24.38 2.97 29.76
CA ILE A 262 25.19 1.97 29.05
C ILE A 262 24.50 1.58 27.74
N SER A 263 25.27 1.62 26.66
CA SER A 263 24.87 1.18 25.32
C SER A 263 25.19 -0.30 25.10
N TYR A 264 24.22 -1.05 24.59
CA TYR A 264 24.43 -2.44 24.15
C TYR A 264 23.86 -2.69 22.77
N SER A 265 24.53 -3.56 22.02
CA SER A 265 24.06 -4.06 20.75
C SER A 265 22.94 -5.09 20.96
N VAL A 266 21.69 -4.69 20.65
CA VAL A 266 20.51 -5.57 20.70
C VAL A 266 19.95 -5.81 19.31
N SER A 267 19.51 -7.05 19.05
CA SER A 267 18.80 -7.42 17.81
C SER A 267 17.28 -7.44 17.98
N GLY A 268 16.78 -7.44 19.22
CA GLY A 268 15.36 -7.40 19.54
C GLY A 268 15.10 -6.99 20.99
N ILE A 269 13.99 -6.30 21.24
CA ILE A 269 13.52 -5.87 22.56
C ILE A 269 12.10 -6.40 22.74
N PHE A 270 11.82 -7.10 23.83
CA PHE A 270 10.54 -7.75 24.09
C PHE A 270 9.96 -7.21 25.41
N GLY A 271 8.77 -6.60 25.36
CA GLY A 271 8.09 -6.05 26.54
C GLY A 271 7.31 -7.07 27.37
N GLY A 272 7.48 -8.37 27.12
CA GLY A 272 6.74 -9.45 27.77
C GLY A 272 7.53 -10.76 27.76
N TYR A 273 6.87 -11.85 28.17
CA TYR A 273 7.52 -13.15 28.28
C TYR A 273 8.08 -13.65 26.95
N ILE A 274 9.30 -14.19 27.01
CA ILE A 274 9.89 -14.96 25.90
C ILE A 274 9.66 -16.44 26.20
N ALA A 275 8.65 -17.02 25.54
CA ALA A 275 8.42 -18.46 25.60
C ALA A 275 9.37 -19.19 24.64
N CYS A 276 10.32 -19.95 25.18
CA CYS A 276 11.23 -20.79 24.40
C CYS A 276 11.57 -22.07 25.15
N THR A 277 11.93 -23.13 24.42
CA THR A 277 12.33 -24.41 25.04
C THR A 277 13.71 -24.32 25.69
N ALA A 278 14.63 -23.55 25.10
CA ALA A 278 15.98 -23.37 25.59
C ALA A 278 16.63 -22.10 25.01
N MET A 279 17.60 -21.56 25.74
CA MET A 279 18.46 -20.46 25.30
C MET A 279 19.92 -20.94 25.21
N ALA A 280 20.62 -20.59 24.14
CA ALA A 280 22.05 -20.86 24.01
C ALA A 280 22.86 -19.70 24.60
N MET A 281 23.64 -19.98 25.64
CA MET A 281 24.52 -19.00 26.29
C MET A 281 25.98 -19.35 26.03
N THR A 282 26.71 -18.47 25.34
CA THR A 282 28.11 -18.74 24.97
C THR A 282 29.05 -18.49 26.15
N SER A 283 29.99 -19.41 26.38
CA SER A 283 30.91 -19.36 27.53
C SER A 283 32.31 -19.92 27.20
N ASP A 284 32.65 -19.91 25.91
CA ASP A 284 33.89 -20.51 25.38
C ASP A 284 35.15 -19.91 26.03
N ARG A 285 36.05 -20.76 26.52
CA ARG A 285 37.30 -20.37 27.18
C ARG A 285 38.16 -19.46 26.31
N ARG A 286 38.15 -19.65 24.99
CA ARG A 286 38.95 -18.88 24.03
C ARG A 286 38.53 -17.41 23.95
N LEU A 287 37.31 -17.10 24.41
CA LEU A 287 36.75 -15.74 24.43
C LEU A 287 36.86 -15.06 25.81
N LYS A 288 37.73 -15.59 26.68
CA LYS A 288 37.94 -15.14 28.06
C LYS A 288 39.43 -14.94 28.33
N LYS A 289 39.77 -13.91 29.11
CA LYS A 289 41.13 -13.57 29.56
C LYS A 289 41.20 -13.52 31.08
N ASN A 290 42.39 -13.65 31.66
CA ASN A 290 42.64 -13.54 33.11
C ASN A 290 41.75 -14.48 33.96
N ILE A 291 41.59 -15.73 33.53
CA ILE A 291 40.74 -16.71 34.21
C ILE A 291 41.41 -17.15 35.52
N GLN A 292 40.74 -16.88 36.65
CA GLN A 292 41.19 -17.25 37.99
C GLN A 292 40.02 -17.86 38.77
N SER A 293 40.31 -18.66 39.81
CA SER A 293 39.25 -19.16 40.70
C SER A 293 38.66 -17.99 41.50
N ALA A 294 37.34 -17.94 41.62
CA ALA A 294 36.68 -17.00 42.51
C ALA A 294 37.13 -17.23 43.98
N PRO A 295 37.49 -16.17 44.73
CA PRO A 295 37.78 -16.27 46.16
C PRO A 295 36.56 -16.78 46.92
N LEU A 296 36.75 -17.75 47.82
CA LEU A 296 35.65 -18.35 48.57
C LEU A 296 34.90 -17.31 49.41
N GLN A 297 35.63 -16.38 50.03
CA GLN A 297 35.06 -15.32 50.87
C GLN A 297 34.06 -14.46 50.10
N ARG A 298 34.27 -14.23 48.80
CA ARG A 298 33.31 -13.50 47.96
C ARG A 298 32.02 -14.29 47.77
N ILE A 299 32.13 -15.60 47.55
CA ILE A 299 30.99 -16.48 47.29
C ILE A 299 30.20 -16.72 48.58
N GLN A 300 30.88 -16.81 49.72
CA GLN A 300 30.29 -17.06 51.04
C GLN A 300 29.25 -16.01 51.46
N ARG A 301 29.44 -14.75 51.07
CA ARG A 301 28.51 -13.66 51.37
C ARG A 301 27.09 -13.91 50.91
N LEU A 302 26.90 -14.64 49.80
CA LEU A 302 25.56 -14.99 49.33
C LEU A 302 24.80 -15.89 50.32
N TYR A 303 25.52 -16.65 51.14
CA TYR A 303 24.95 -17.58 52.10
C TYR A 303 24.94 -17.03 53.52
N ASP A 304 25.94 -16.20 53.84
CA ASP A 304 26.10 -15.64 55.18
C ASP A 304 25.27 -14.35 55.36
N GLU A 305 25.01 -13.59 54.28
CA GLU A 305 24.43 -12.24 54.33
C GLU A 305 23.08 -12.11 53.59
N VAL A 306 22.59 -13.14 52.88
CA VAL A 306 21.37 -13.05 52.05
C VAL A 306 20.43 -14.23 52.30
N ASP A 307 19.17 -13.93 52.58
CA ASP A 307 18.12 -14.92 52.84
C ASP A 307 17.27 -15.26 51.61
N VAL A 308 16.79 -16.50 51.54
CA VAL A 308 15.73 -16.90 50.60
C VAL A 308 14.39 -16.57 51.22
N VAL A 309 13.61 -15.74 50.55
CA VAL A 309 12.35 -15.20 51.08
C VAL A 309 11.15 -15.66 50.27
N LEU A 310 9.98 -15.58 50.90
CA LEU A 310 8.67 -15.68 50.25
C LEU A 310 8.05 -14.29 50.21
N TYR A 311 7.56 -13.86 49.05
CA TYR A 311 6.97 -12.54 48.86
C TYR A 311 5.74 -12.58 47.96
N GLU A 312 4.92 -11.53 48.04
CA GLU A 312 3.81 -11.26 47.12
C GLU A 312 4.10 -9.94 46.40
N TRP A 313 3.69 -9.81 45.14
CA TRP A 313 3.85 -8.55 44.43
C TRP A 313 2.79 -7.56 44.91
N ASN A 314 3.13 -6.28 45.05
CA ASN A 314 2.13 -5.24 45.38
C ASN A 314 0.97 -5.23 44.37
N GLU A 315 1.26 -5.51 43.09
CA GLU A 315 0.27 -5.59 42.01
C GLU A 315 -0.60 -6.88 42.06
N SER A 316 -0.33 -7.82 42.97
CA SER A 316 -1.10 -9.06 43.14
C SER A 316 -2.19 -8.98 44.19
N GLU A 317 -2.63 -7.78 44.61
CA GLU A 317 -3.78 -7.62 45.51
C GLU A 317 -4.96 -8.49 45.04
N ASN A 318 -5.39 -9.41 45.92
CA ASN A 318 -6.44 -10.41 45.69
C ASN A 318 -6.08 -11.65 44.84
N ARG A 319 -4.81 -11.94 44.59
CA ARG A 319 -4.36 -13.22 44.00
C ARG A 319 -3.69 -14.08 45.07
N GLN A 320 -4.07 -15.35 45.16
CA GLN A 320 -3.46 -16.28 46.12
C GLN A 320 -2.15 -16.84 45.56
N GLY A 321 -1.07 -16.72 46.34
CA GLY A 321 0.20 -17.41 46.09
C GLY A 321 1.41 -16.55 46.39
N GLN A 322 2.34 -17.08 47.18
CA GLN A 322 3.64 -16.46 47.41
C GLN A 322 4.64 -16.94 46.36
N GLU A 323 5.50 -16.04 45.91
CA GLU A 323 6.68 -16.37 45.12
C GLU A 323 7.88 -16.61 46.02
N VAL A 324 8.81 -17.43 45.56
CA VAL A 324 10.10 -17.69 46.23
C VAL A 324 11.22 -16.99 45.47
N GLY A 325 12.09 -16.29 46.18
CA GLY A 325 13.20 -15.60 45.54
C GLY A 325 14.16 -14.91 46.52
N LEU A 326 14.94 -13.98 45.96
CA LEU A 326 15.87 -13.12 46.68
C LEU A 326 15.45 -11.66 46.51
N ILE A 327 15.77 -10.83 47.51
CA ILE A 327 15.61 -9.37 47.40
C ILE A 327 16.89 -8.78 46.81
N ALA A 328 16.74 -7.94 45.79
CA ALA A 328 17.88 -7.40 45.06
C ALA A 328 18.70 -6.41 45.91
N GLN A 329 18.06 -5.68 46.82
CA GLN A 329 18.67 -4.75 47.77
C GLN A 329 19.60 -5.49 48.75
N ASP A 330 19.21 -6.67 49.23
CA ASP A 330 20.05 -7.50 50.11
C ASP A 330 21.34 -7.93 49.41
N LEU A 331 21.26 -8.25 48.12
CA LEU A 331 22.45 -8.53 47.31
C LEU A 331 23.36 -7.29 47.17
N VAL A 332 22.80 -6.08 47.10
CA VAL A 332 23.59 -4.84 47.09
C VAL A 332 24.28 -4.63 48.45
N SER A 333 23.56 -4.80 49.55
CA SER A 333 24.09 -4.72 50.92
C SER A 333 25.20 -5.74 51.15
N ALA A 334 25.05 -6.96 50.61
CA ALA A 334 26.08 -7.99 50.62
C ALA A 334 27.22 -7.74 49.60
N HIS A 335 27.27 -6.56 48.98
CA HIS A 335 28.19 -6.15 47.92
C HIS A 335 28.34 -7.20 46.79
N LEU A 336 27.27 -7.92 46.48
CA LEU A 336 27.14 -8.90 45.39
C LEU A 336 26.55 -8.24 44.15
N THR A 337 27.05 -7.06 43.80
CA THR A 337 26.57 -6.25 42.67
C THR A 337 26.77 -6.92 41.30
N ASP A 338 27.45 -8.07 41.22
CA ASP A 338 27.57 -8.88 40.01
C ASP A 338 26.41 -9.87 39.80
N LEU A 339 25.55 -10.05 40.79
CA LEU A 339 24.33 -10.87 40.76
C LEU A 339 23.06 -10.04 40.54
N ILE A 340 23.18 -8.74 40.34
CA ILE A 340 22.05 -7.86 40.04
C ILE A 340 22.25 -7.11 38.72
N SER A 341 21.13 -6.62 38.19
CA SER A 341 21.05 -5.68 37.08
C SER A 341 20.03 -4.60 37.42
N VAL A 342 20.11 -3.44 36.78
CA VAL A 342 19.36 -2.25 37.18
C VAL A 342 18.58 -1.68 36.00
N PHE A 343 17.26 -1.71 36.00
CA PHE A 343 16.39 -1.22 34.94
C PHE A 343 15.77 0.14 35.28
N TYR A 344 15.74 1.07 34.31
CA TYR A 344 15.04 2.34 34.49
C TYR A 344 13.53 2.11 34.37
N ARG A 345 12.77 2.58 35.36
CA ARG A 345 11.31 2.48 35.39
C ARG A 345 10.76 3.78 35.98
N ASP A 346 10.00 4.55 35.19
CA ASP A 346 9.64 5.94 35.55
C ASP A 346 8.64 6.04 36.71
N ASP A 347 7.96 4.94 37.05
CA ASP A 347 6.94 4.80 38.09
C ASP A 347 7.50 4.29 39.43
N VAL A 348 8.79 3.98 39.52
CA VAL A 348 9.43 3.56 40.78
C VAL A 348 9.89 4.79 41.53
N GLU A 349 9.39 5.00 42.75
CA GLU A 349 9.80 6.11 43.63
C GLU A 349 10.94 5.69 44.58
N GLU A 350 11.53 6.66 45.27
CA GLU A 350 12.58 6.42 46.28
C GLU A 350 12.04 5.62 47.47
N GLY A 351 12.78 4.60 47.88
CA GLY A 351 12.45 3.73 49.02
C GLY A 351 12.95 4.25 50.38
N GLU A 352 12.94 3.38 51.39
CA GLU A 352 13.41 3.72 52.75
C GLU A 352 14.93 3.95 52.84
N ASP A 353 15.71 3.23 52.03
CA ASP A 353 17.15 3.45 51.87
C ASP A 353 17.45 3.98 50.46
N PRO A 354 17.61 5.32 50.30
CA PRO A 354 17.99 5.98 49.05
C PRO A 354 19.21 5.40 48.33
N SER A 355 20.13 4.78 49.06
CA SER A 355 21.36 4.23 48.50
C SER A 355 21.15 2.86 47.82
N LEU A 356 20.10 2.13 48.22
CA LEU A 356 19.74 0.82 47.70
C LEU A 356 18.48 0.87 46.81
N GLU A 357 17.61 1.85 47.04
CA GLU A 357 16.31 2.04 46.39
C GLU A 357 16.20 3.43 45.74
N PRO A 358 17.13 3.81 44.83
CA PRO A 358 17.07 5.11 44.19
C PRO A 358 15.81 5.23 43.32
N ALA A 359 15.24 6.43 43.28
CA ALA A 359 14.09 6.72 42.43
C ALA A 359 14.34 6.36 40.96
N LYS A 360 13.26 6.01 40.28
CA LYS A 360 13.16 5.67 38.85
C LYS A 360 13.99 4.45 38.42
N THR A 361 14.32 3.61 39.39
CA THR A 361 15.31 2.55 39.23
C THR A 361 14.81 1.26 39.87
N GLN A 362 14.68 0.21 39.07
CA GLN A 362 14.31 -1.13 39.51
C GLN A 362 15.53 -2.06 39.51
N LEU A 363 15.82 -2.72 40.63
CA LEU A 363 16.85 -3.75 40.69
C LEU A 363 16.28 -5.13 40.33
N ASN A 364 17.02 -5.92 39.57
CA ASN A 364 16.65 -7.27 39.13
C ASN A 364 17.76 -8.26 39.48
N VAL A 365 17.41 -9.46 39.90
CA VAL A 365 18.36 -10.53 40.24
C VAL A 365 18.73 -11.35 39.00
N ASP A 366 20.03 -11.54 38.76
CA ASP A 366 20.55 -12.48 37.75
C ASP A 366 20.64 -13.89 38.34
N TYR A 367 19.50 -14.56 38.41
CA TYR A 367 19.38 -15.93 38.89
C TYR A 367 20.23 -16.94 38.10
N SER A 368 20.67 -16.63 36.88
CA SER A 368 21.55 -17.53 36.12
C SER A 368 22.96 -17.59 36.71
N ARG A 369 23.45 -16.49 37.27
CA ARG A 369 24.78 -16.40 37.89
C ARG A 369 24.82 -16.99 39.29
N THR A 370 23.70 -16.97 40.02
CA THR A 370 23.63 -17.58 41.36
C THR A 370 23.94 -19.08 41.30
N ALA A 371 23.60 -19.75 40.20
CA ALA A 371 23.98 -21.15 39.97
C ALA A 371 25.51 -21.39 39.98
N ALA A 372 26.31 -20.44 39.47
CA ALA A 372 27.78 -20.54 39.51
C ALA A 372 28.34 -20.35 40.92
N TYR A 373 27.74 -19.45 41.72
CA TYR A 373 28.03 -19.31 43.15
C TYR A 373 27.69 -20.61 43.90
N ASN A 374 26.51 -21.17 43.63
CA ASN A 374 26.07 -22.45 44.16
C ASN A 374 27.05 -23.58 43.88
N MET A 375 27.53 -23.71 42.63
CA MET A 375 28.53 -24.71 42.28
C MET A 375 29.80 -24.58 43.12
N LYS A 376 30.34 -23.36 43.29
CA LYS A 376 31.59 -23.14 44.04
C LYS A 376 31.42 -23.42 45.54
N MET A 377 30.29 -23.03 46.13
CA MET A 377 30.01 -23.33 47.53
C MET A 377 29.84 -24.83 47.75
N ILE A 378 29.12 -25.53 46.86
CA ILE A 378 28.98 -26.99 46.93
C ILE A 378 30.35 -27.67 46.86
N GLN A 379 31.26 -27.22 45.97
CA GLN A 379 32.63 -27.74 45.91
C GLN A 379 33.39 -27.56 47.23
N HIS A 380 33.21 -26.41 47.90
CA HIS A 380 33.79 -26.17 49.21
C HIS A 380 33.22 -27.10 50.27
N LEU A 381 31.89 -27.21 50.36
CA LEU A 381 31.20 -28.10 51.30
C LEU A 381 31.61 -29.57 51.11
N LEU A 382 31.71 -30.05 49.87
CA LEU A 382 32.18 -31.40 49.57
C LEU A 382 33.62 -31.63 50.07
N SER A 383 34.50 -30.64 49.89
CA SER A 383 35.88 -30.70 50.37
C SER A 383 35.94 -30.75 51.89
N GLU A 384 35.09 -29.97 52.55
CA GLU A 384 35.03 -29.89 54.01
C GLU A 384 34.45 -31.18 54.62
N VAL A 385 33.40 -31.75 54.00
CA VAL A 385 32.85 -33.05 54.39
C VAL A 385 33.91 -34.15 54.26
N ALA A 386 34.70 -34.16 53.18
CA ALA A 386 35.79 -35.13 53.02
C ALA A 386 36.86 -34.96 54.11
N ARG A 387 37.22 -33.71 54.45
CA ARG A 387 38.15 -33.39 55.54
C ARG A 387 37.63 -33.89 56.88
N LEU A 388 36.36 -33.65 57.19
CA LEU A 388 35.72 -34.09 58.43
C LEU A 388 35.65 -35.62 58.53
N LYS A 389 35.31 -36.32 57.44
CA LYS A 389 35.32 -37.79 57.40
C LYS A 389 36.70 -38.39 57.67
N ASN A 390 37.75 -37.83 57.06
CA ASN A 390 39.13 -38.26 57.32
C ASN A 390 39.57 -37.98 58.76
N ARG A 391 39.12 -36.88 59.37
CA ARG A 391 39.38 -36.61 60.79
C ARG A 391 38.68 -37.62 61.69
N LEU A 392 37.44 -37.97 61.38
CA LEU A 392 36.67 -38.95 62.14
C LEU A 392 37.32 -40.33 62.06
N SER A 393 37.74 -40.77 60.87
CA SER A 393 38.43 -42.06 60.71
C SER A 393 39.75 -42.15 61.47
N ASN A 394 40.45 -41.02 61.65
CA ASN A 394 41.68 -40.94 62.42
C ASN A 394 41.46 -40.83 63.94
N ILE A 395 40.21 -40.57 64.37
CA ILE A 395 39.81 -40.58 65.79
C ILE A 395 39.32 -41.98 66.18
N ASP A 396 38.70 -42.70 65.24
CA ASP A 396 38.21 -44.06 65.42
C ASP A 396 39.32 -45.14 65.29
N SER A 397 40.53 -44.75 64.87
CA SER A 397 41.74 -45.58 64.78
C SER A 397 42.70 -45.29 65.93
#